data_AF-A0A3C1FY96-F1
#
_entry.id   AF-A0A3C1FY96-F1
#
_cell.length_a   1.000
_cell.length_b   1.000
_cell.length_c   1.000
_cell.angle_alpha   90.00
_cell.angle_beta   90.00
_cell.angle_gamma   90.00
#
_symmetry.space_group_name_H-M   'P 1'
#
loop_
_entity.id
_entity.type
_entity.pdbx_description
1 polymer ?
#
loop_
_entity_poly.entity_id
_entity_poly.type
_entity_poly.pdbx_seq_one_letter_code
_entity_poly.pdbx_strand_id
1 'polypeptide(L)'
;MLPELKFDEKGLIPAIIQDAENGDVLMMAYMNEASLMMTIEKGYTHFWSRSRQKYWKKGETSGNVQEVQEILYDCDADTLLIKVKQHGSGACHTGNRTCFYRKIGDR
;
A
#
# COMPACT_ATOMS: atom_id res chain seq x y z
N MET A 1 -7.84 9.24 17.20
CA MET A 1 -9.12 8.82 16.58
C MET A 1 -8.89 8.86 15.07
N LEU A 2 -9.26 7.80 14.33
CA LEU A 2 -9.16 7.82 12.87
C LEU A 2 -10.11 8.90 12.32
N PRO A 3 -9.75 9.59 11.21
CA PRO A 3 -10.70 10.43 10.51
C PRO A 3 -11.86 9.56 9.97
N GLU A 4 -12.95 10.21 9.58
CA GLU A 4 -14.08 9.54 8.92
C GLU A 4 -13.68 9.18 7.48
N LEU A 5 -13.06 8.01 7.30
CA LEU A 5 -12.67 7.47 6.01
C LEU A 5 -13.86 6.83 5.29
N LYS A 6 -13.96 7.04 3.98
CA LYS A 6 -14.99 6.46 3.12
C LYS A 6 -14.47 5.19 2.46
N PHE A 7 -15.00 4.07 2.92
CA PHE A 7 -14.80 2.78 2.27
C PHE A 7 -15.89 2.56 1.21
N ASP A 8 -15.56 1.84 0.14
CA ASP A 8 -16.51 1.44 -0.90
C ASP A 8 -17.59 0.48 -0.35
N GLU A 9 -18.55 0.06 -1.19
CA GLU A 9 -19.62 -0.85 -0.77
C GLU A 9 -19.13 -2.23 -0.29
N LYS A 10 -17.85 -2.55 -0.49
CA LYS A 10 -17.20 -3.79 -0.03
C LYS A 10 -16.34 -3.57 1.21
N GLY A 11 -16.37 -2.38 1.80
CA GLY A 11 -15.56 -2.00 2.95
C GLY A 11 -14.08 -1.83 2.61
N LEU A 12 -13.75 -1.43 1.37
CA LEU A 12 -12.38 -1.26 0.90
C LEU A 12 -12.05 0.20 0.59
N ILE A 13 -10.79 0.56 0.80
CA ILE A 13 -10.22 1.85 0.46
C ILE A 13 -8.95 1.61 -0.40
N PRO A 14 -8.78 2.31 -1.53
CA PRO A 14 -7.52 2.31 -2.26
C PRO A 14 -6.38 2.91 -1.43
N ALA A 15 -5.22 2.26 -1.46
CA ALA A 15 -4.00 2.73 -0.81
C ALA A 15 -2.86 2.79 -1.84
N ILE A 16 -2.43 4.02 -2.14
CA ILE A 16 -1.26 4.31 -2.97
C ILE A 16 -0.04 4.28 -2.08
N ILE A 17 0.95 3.48 -2.45
CA ILE A 17 2.22 3.38 -1.72
C ILE A 17 3.26 4.17 -2.47
N GLN A 18 3.85 5.15 -1.80
CA GLN A 18 4.88 6.01 -2.34
C GLN A 18 6.17 5.85 -1.52
N ASP A 19 7.30 5.84 -2.20
CA ASP A 19 8.59 5.85 -1.53
C ASP A 19 8.84 7.23 -0.89
N ALA A 20 9.11 7.24 0.41
CA ALA A 20 9.35 8.46 1.16
C ALA A 20 10.66 9.16 0.77
N GLU A 21 11.64 8.42 0.24
CA GLU A 21 12.99 8.95 -0.04
C GLU A 21 13.04 9.68 -1.39
N ASN A 22 12.34 9.18 -2.41
CA ASN A 22 12.43 9.70 -3.78
C ASN A 22 11.08 10.09 -4.43
N GLY A 23 9.95 9.81 -3.78
CA GLY A 23 8.62 10.14 -4.28
C GLY A 23 8.07 9.18 -5.34
N ASP A 24 8.76 8.08 -5.66
CA ASP A 24 8.25 7.10 -6.63
C ASP A 24 6.96 6.45 -6.13
N VAL A 25 5.96 6.37 -6.99
CA VAL A 25 4.80 5.51 -6.72
C VAL A 25 5.24 4.06 -6.89
N LEU A 26 5.19 3.29 -5.80
CA LEU A 26 5.67 1.92 -5.74
C LEU A 26 4.60 0.90 -6.16
N MET A 27 3.39 1.04 -5.63
CA MET A 27 2.26 0.17 -5.94
C MET A 27 0.95 0.77 -5.47
N MET A 28 -0.16 0.17 -5.90
CA MET A 28 -1.49 0.41 -5.35
C MET A 28 -2.07 -0.93 -4.87
N ALA A 29 -2.71 -0.93 -3.71
CA ALA A 29 -3.44 -2.07 -3.18
C ALA A 29 -4.69 -1.60 -2.42
N TYR A 30 -5.52 -2.54 -1.97
CA TYR A 30 -6.72 -2.25 -1.20
C TYR A 30 -6.50 -2.57 0.27
N MET A 31 -7.04 -1.72 1.13
CA MET A 31 -7.16 -1.95 2.57
C MET A 31 -8.64 -1.97 2.95
N ASN A 32 -8.99 -2.74 3.97
CA ASN A 32 -10.18 -2.47 4.80
C ASN A 32 -9.74 -1.86 6.14
N GLU A 33 -10.69 -1.49 6.98
CA GLU A 33 -10.43 -0.91 8.31
C GLU A 33 -9.44 -1.74 9.13
N ALA A 34 -9.61 -3.07 9.20
CA ALA A 34 -8.73 -3.95 9.95
C ALA A 34 -7.28 -3.95 9.42
N SER A 35 -7.09 -3.95 8.10
CA SER A 35 -5.75 -3.89 7.50
C SER A 35 -5.08 -2.52 7.66
N LEU A 36 -5.86 -1.44 7.68
CA LEU A 36 -5.35 -0.10 8.01
C LEU A 36 -4.91 -0.03 9.47
N MET A 37 -5.72 -0.56 10.40
CA MET A 37 -5.38 -0.63 11.82
C MET A 37 -4.10 -1.45 12.05
N MET A 38 -3.98 -2.62 11.43
CA MET A 38 -2.73 -3.40 11.48
C MET A 38 -1.53 -2.63 10.91
N THR A 39 -1.74 -1.82 9.87
CA THR A 39 -0.68 -0.98 9.29
C THR A 39 -0.21 0.08 10.27
N ILE A 40 -1.14 0.76 10.95
CA ILE A 40 -0.86 1.79 11.96
C ILE A 40 -0.16 1.17 13.17
N GLU A 41 -0.70 0.08 13.70
CA GLU A 41 -0.20 -0.56 14.93
C GLU A 41 1.18 -1.19 14.73
N LYS A 42 1.43 -1.81 13.57
CA LYS A 42 2.67 -2.56 13.33
C LYS A 42 3.75 -1.75 12.61
N GLY A 43 3.44 -0.57 12.09
CA GLY A 43 4.39 0.26 11.35
C GLY A 43 4.84 -0.32 10.00
N TYR A 44 4.12 -1.32 9.47
CA TYR A 44 4.38 -1.90 8.15
C TYR A 44 3.08 -2.06 7.37
N THR A 45 3.13 -1.95 6.04
CA THR A 45 1.90 -2.07 5.24
C THR A 45 1.29 -3.47 5.29
N HIS A 46 0.01 -3.51 5.63
CA HIS A 46 -0.85 -4.68 5.61
C HIS A 46 -2.04 -4.41 4.69
N PHE A 47 -2.40 -5.37 3.85
CA PHE A 47 -3.43 -5.18 2.84
C PHE A 47 -4.48 -6.29 2.90
N TRP A 48 -5.64 -6.02 2.29
CA TRP A 48 -6.66 -7.02 2.03
C TRP A 48 -6.58 -7.53 0.59
N SER A 49 -6.34 -8.83 0.42
CA SER A 49 -6.32 -9.45 -0.89
C SER A 49 -7.75 -9.82 -1.33
N ARG A 50 -8.33 -9.04 -2.25
CA ARG A 50 -9.69 -9.28 -2.77
C ARG A 50 -9.86 -10.66 -3.41
N SER A 51 -8.84 -11.18 -4.09
CA SER A 51 -8.89 -12.49 -4.73
C SER A 51 -8.72 -13.66 -3.75
N ARG A 52 -7.85 -13.49 -2.74
CA ARG A 52 -7.53 -14.55 -1.77
C ARG A 52 -8.35 -14.46 -0.50
N GLN A 53 -9.16 -13.41 -0.35
CA GLN A 53 -9.98 -13.09 0.83
C GLN A 53 -9.18 -13.25 2.13
N LYS A 54 -7.97 -12.67 2.15
CA LYS A 54 -7.06 -12.76 3.29
C LYS A 54 -6.20 -11.52 3.46
N TYR A 55 -5.82 -11.27 4.71
CA TYR A 55 -4.81 -10.29 5.06
C TYR A 55 -3.42 -10.76 4.65
N TRP A 56 -2.54 -9.80 4.35
CA TRP A 56 -1.12 -10.09 4.14
C TRP A 56 -0.27 -8.87 4.46
N LYS A 57 0.90 -9.11 5.06
CA LYS A 57 1.94 -8.10 5.26
C LYS A 57 2.80 -8.03 4.00
N LYS A 58 3.06 -6.82 3.48
CA LYS A 58 3.93 -6.68 2.31
C LYS A 58 5.33 -7.18 2.63
N GLY A 59 5.83 -8.09 1.78
CA GLY A 59 7.17 -8.64 1.91
C GLY A 59 7.33 -9.69 3.00
N GLU A 60 6.24 -10.21 3.60
CA GLU A 60 6.29 -11.24 4.65
C GLU A 60 7.13 -12.47 4.25
N THR A 61 7.02 -12.90 3.00
CA THR A 61 7.81 -14.03 2.47
C THR A 61 9.13 -13.60 1.84
N SER A 62 9.17 -12.44 1.18
CA SER A 62 10.31 -12.04 0.34
C SER A 62 11.33 -11.15 1.04
N GLY A 63 11.03 -10.64 2.23
CA GLY A 63 11.82 -9.61 2.91
C GLY A 63 11.65 -8.19 2.34
N ASN A 64 10.94 -8.02 1.22
CA ASN A 64 10.71 -6.71 0.59
C ASN A 64 9.57 -5.94 1.30
N VAL A 65 9.80 -5.62 2.58
CA VAL A 65 8.83 -4.97 3.48
C VAL A 65 8.75 -3.46 3.24
N GLN A 66 7.65 -2.86 3.65
CA GLN A 66 7.38 -1.43 3.52
C GLN A 66 7.12 -0.85 4.92
N GLU A 67 8.09 -0.11 5.44
CA GLU A 67 8.02 0.52 6.75
C GLU A 67 7.32 1.87 6.62
N VAL A 68 6.22 2.05 7.34
CA VAL A 68 5.35 3.23 7.24
C VAL A 68 6.05 4.44 7.85
N GLN A 69 6.09 5.54 7.11
CA GLN A 69 6.62 6.83 7.56
C GLN A 69 5.50 7.86 7.75
N GLU A 70 4.51 7.85 6.87
CA GLU A 70 3.38 8.78 6.90
C GLU A 70 2.14 8.12 6.27
N ILE A 71 0.96 8.39 6.81
CA ILE A 71 -0.32 8.00 6.21
C ILE A 71 -1.14 9.28 6.00
N LEU A 72 -1.46 9.55 4.75
CA LEU A 72 -2.27 10.68 4.29
C LEU A 72 -3.58 10.12 3.71
N TYR A 73 -4.61 10.97 3.67
CA TYR A 73 -5.86 10.72 2.97
C TYR A 73 -6.17 11.93 2.07
N ASP A 74 -6.93 11.72 1.01
CA ASP A 74 -7.31 12.78 0.07
C ASP A 74 -8.48 13.64 0.56
N CYS A 75 -8.94 14.59 -0.28
CA CYS A 75 -9.85 15.65 0.14
C CYS A 75 -11.28 15.17 0.48
N ASP A 76 -11.71 14.06 -0.09
CA ASP A 76 -12.99 13.41 0.19
C ASP A 76 -12.85 12.10 1.00
N ALA A 77 -11.63 11.80 1.45
CA ALA A 77 -11.29 10.73 2.38
C ALA A 77 -11.60 9.32 1.87
N ASP A 78 -11.55 9.12 0.55
CA ASP A 78 -11.79 7.83 -0.09
C ASP A 78 -10.53 7.16 -0.62
N THR A 79 -9.37 7.82 -0.51
CA THR A 79 -8.08 7.25 -0.91
C THR A 79 -6.98 7.55 0.09
N LEU A 80 -6.13 6.56 0.35
CA LEU A 80 -4.93 6.70 1.17
C LEU A 80 -3.69 6.90 0.31
N LEU A 81 -2.81 7.80 0.75
CA LEU A 81 -1.41 7.87 0.31
C LEU A 81 -0.52 7.49 1.50
N ILE A 82 0.17 6.37 1.40
CA ILE A 82 1.06 5.87 2.44
C ILE A 82 2.49 6.04 1.95
N LYS A 83 3.24 6.93 2.61
CA LYS A 83 4.68 7.06 2.38
C LYS A 83 5.42 6.02 3.19
N VAL A 84 6.30 5.30 2.53
CA VAL A 84 7.04 4.17 3.12
C VAL A 84 8.52 4.25 2.82
N LYS A 85 9.33 3.72 3.72
CA LYS A 85 10.67 3.26 3.40
C LYS A 85 10.58 1.84 2.85
N GLN A 86 10.88 1.68 1.56
CA GLN A 86 10.83 0.37 0.90
C GLN A 86 12.17 -0.36 1.07
N HIS A 87 12.12 -1.45 1.83
CA HIS A 87 13.24 -2.36 2.07
C HIS A 87 13.34 -3.44 0.99
N GLY A 88 14.52 -4.02 0.83
CA GLY A 88 14.79 -5.05 -0.18
C GLY A 88 14.83 -4.50 -1.62
N SER A 89 14.72 -5.40 -2.60
CA SER A 89 14.92 -5.05 -4.01
C SER A 89 13.81 -4.16 -4.61
N GLY A 90 12.59 -4.29 -4.11
CA GLY A 90 11.47 -3.52 -4.63
C GLY A 90 10.09 -3.97 -4.17
N ALA A 91 9.09 -3.17 -4.53
CA ALA A 91 7.70 -3.48 -4.25
C ALA A 91 7.18 -4.63 -5.14
N CYS A 92 7.66 -4.75 -6.38
CA CYS A 92 7.11 -5.67 -7.36
C CYS A 92 7.66 -7.10 -7.20
N HIS A 93 6.78 -8.10 -7.36
CA HIS A 93 7.17 -9.51 -7.31
C HIS A 93 8.03 -9.95 -8.52
N THR A 94 8.13 -9.13 -9.56
CA THR A 94 9.00 -9.39 -10.73
C THR A 94 10.44 -8.90 -10.51
N GLY A 95 10.77 -8.39 -9.33
CA GLY A 95 12.10 -7.85 -9.00
C GLY A 95 12.28 -6.37 -9.30
N ASN A 96 11.27 -5.68 -9.85
CA ASN A 96 11.31 -4.24 -10.10
C ASN A 96 11.04 -3.42 -8.83
N ARG A 97 11.64 -2.22 -8.75
CA ARG A 97 11.43 -1.27 -7.63
C ARG A 97 9.96 -0.90 -7.46
N THR A 98 9.32 -0.52 -8.56
CA THR A 98 7.90 -0.17 -8.64
C THR A 98 7.13 -1.22 -9.46
N CYS A 99 5.85 -1.40 -9.17
CA CYS A 99 4.91 -2.11 -10.04
C CYS A 99 4.65 -1.37 -11.36
N PHE A 100 4.88 -0.05 -11.40
CA PHE A 100 4.66 0.81 -12.56
C PHE A 100 5.91 0.92 -13.46
N TYR A 101 6.57 -0.20 -13.71
CA TYR A 101 7.83 -0.25 -14.48
C TYR A 101 7.63 -0.35 -16.00
N ARG A 102 6.38 -0.46 -16.48
CA ARG A 102 6.01 -0.53 -17.90
C ARG A 102 5.23 0.71 -18.29
N LYS A 103 5.42 1.18 -19.51
CA LYS A 103 4.72 2.33 -20.08
C LYS A 103 3.78 1.88 -21.19
N ILE A 104 2.72 2.65 -21.41
CA ILE A 104 1.84 2.44 -22.56
C ILE A 104 2.68 2.69 -23.83
N GLY A 105 2.72 1.70 -24.72
CA GLY A 105 3.55 1.73 -25.93
C GLY A 105 4.87 0.98 -25.82
N ASP A 106 5.24 0.47 -24.63
CA ASP A 106 6.27 -0.56 -24.53
C ASP A 106 5.74 -1.85 -25.19
N ARG A 107 6.51 -2.43 -26.11
CA ARG A 107 6.15 -3.65 -26.85
C ARG A 107 6.07 -4.88 -25.95
#